data_AF-A0A0D0D534-F1
#
_entry.id   AF-A0A0D0D534-F1
#
_cell.length_a   1.000
_cell.length_b   1.000
_cell.length_c   1.000
_cell.angle_alpha   90.00
_cell.angle_beta   90.00
_cell.angle_gamma   90.00
#
_symmetry.space_group_name_H-M   'P 1'
#
loop_
_entity.id
_entity.type
_entity.pdbx_description
1 polymer ?
#
loop_
_entity_poly.entity_id
_entity_poly.type
_entity_poly.pdbx_seq_one_letter_code
_entity_poly.pdbx_strand_id
1 'polypeptide(L)'
;MQHILEMMQSCQVTAGQLVLSLLTDREQQHHSDKIHVNDLVPCAIHVFSAFLQHPSMQDKLKDFILTRARSTYCNKIVSLASQTSGWHFGASSATTKQLENFSLEDMVGGMLARAPMFWRMLGMLLCDDQMAPSGHGAGLG
;
A
#
# COMPACT_ATOMS: atom_id res chain seq x y z
N MET A 1 11.56 -26.50 -16.76
CA MET A 1 11.64 -25.12 -17.29
C MET A 1 11.93 -25.11 -18.79
N GLN A 2 12.93 -25.87 -19.27
CA GLN A 2 13.29 -25.97 -20.70
C GLN A 2 12.12 -26.40 -21.62
N HIS A 3 11.37 -27.43 -21.24
CA HIS A 3 10.20 -27.88 -22.03
C HIS A 3 9.07 -26.86 -22.12
N ILE A 4 8.91 -25.98 -21.14
CA ILE A 4 7.89 -24.91 -21.18
C ILE A 4 8.33 -23.84 -22.18
N LEU A 5 9.62 -23.50 -22.19
CA LEU A 5 10.18 -22.54 -23.15
C LEU A 5 10.14 -23.09 -24.58
N GLU A 6 10.45 -24.38 -24.76
CA GLU A 6 10.34 -25.07 -26.06
C GLU A 6 8.89 -25.10 -26.57
N MET A 7 7.93 -25.39 -25.69
CA MET A 7 6.51 -25.35 -26.02
C MET A 7 6.03 -23.95 -26.38
N MET A 8 6.39 -22.93 -25.59
CA MET A 8 6.08 -21.53 -25.87
C MET A 8 6.64 -21.07 -27.22
N GLN A 9 7.87 -21.51 -27.53
CA GLN A 9 8.51 -21.23 -28.81
C GLN A 9 7.79 -21.94 -29.97
N SER A 10 7.35 -23.18 -29.78
CA SER A 10 6.56 -23.92 -30.78
C SER A 10 5.17 -23.31 -31.03
N CYS A 11 4.57 -22.73 -29.99
CA CYS A 11 3.25 -22.10 -30.07
C CYS A 11 3.29 -20.60 -30.44
N GLN A 12 4.47 -20.02 -30.67
CA GLN A 12 4.67 -18.57 -30.86
C GLN A 12 4.07 -17.70 -29.74
N VAL A 13 4.04 -18.22 -28.51
CA VAL A 13 3.52 -17.51 -27.34
C VAL A 13 4.68 -16.88 -26.60
N THR A 14 4.65 -15.55 -26.48
CA THR A 14 5.60 -14.83 -25.63
C THR A 14 5.29 -15.07 -24.15
N ALA A 15 6.29 -14.94 -23.28
CA ALA A 15 6.08 -14.97 -21.83
C ALA A 15 5.02 -13.96 -21.37
N GLY A 16 4.98 -12.77 -22.01
CA GLY A 16 3.98 -11.75 -21.73
C GLY A 16 2.56 -12.21 -22.09
N GLN A 17 2.36 -12.86 -23.24
CA GLN A 17 1.06 -13.41 -23.64
C GLN A 17 0.61 -14.53 -22.71
N LEU A 18 1.51 -15.43 -22.31
CA LEU A 18 1.20 -16.49 -21.36
C LEU A 18 0.75 -15.90 -20.00
N VAL A 19 1.49 -14.93 -19.46
CA VAL A 19 1.14 -14.24 -18.21
C VAL A 19 -0.19 -13.50 -18.36
N LEU A 20 -0.41 -12.79 -19.46
CA LEU A 20 -1.68 -12.09 -19.70
C LEU A 20 -2.86 -13.06 -19.79
N SER A 21 -2.72 -14.19 -20.49
CA SER A 21 -3.76 -15.22 -20.57
C SER A 21 -4.09 -15.79 -19.19
N LEU A 22 -3.08 -16.10 -18.37
CA LEU A 22 -3.30 -16.58 -16.99
C LEU A 22 -3.99 -15.54 -16.10
N LEU A 23 -3.70 -14.25 -16.31
CA LEU A 23 -4.31 -13.15 -15.54
C LEU A 23 -5.70 -12.74 -16.03
N THR A 24 -6.05 -13.05 -17.29
CA THR A 24 -7.30 -12.59 -17.94
C THR A 24 -8.32 -13.70 -18.17
N ASP A 25 -7.93 -14.96 -17.96
CA ASP A 25 -8.81 -16.12 -18.12
C ASP A 25 -9.98 -16.06 -17.14
N ARG A 26 -11.18 -15.85 -17.69
CA ARG A 26 -12.44 -15.74 -16.94
C ARG A 26 -13.05 -17.11 -16.61
N GLU A 27 -12.62 -18.19 -17.26
CA GLU A 27 -13.11 -19.55 -16.99
C GLU A 27 -12.62 -20.08 -15.63
N GLN A 28 -11.58 -19.47 -15.05
CA GLN A 28 -11.08 -19.79 -13.70
C GLN A 28 -11.99 -19.29 -12.55
N GLN A 29 -13.15 -18.70 -12.86
CA GLN A 29 -14.13 -18.28 -11.85
C GLN A 29 -14.89 -19.47 -11.22
N HIS A 30 -14.86 -20.66 -11.83
CA HIS A 30 -15.67 -21.81 -11.42
C HIS A 30 -14.96 -22.84 -10.52
N HIS A 31 -13.68 -22.66 -10.21
CA HIS A 31 -12.94 -23.63 -9.38
C HIS A 31 -12.51 -22.97 -8.06
N SER A 32 -13.22 -23.35 -6.99
CA SER A 32 -13.09 -22.83 -5.63
C SER A 32 -11.77 -23.20 -4.93
N ASP A 33 -10.84 -23.90 -5.60
CA ASP A 33 -9.54 -24.32 -5.06
C ASP A 33 -8.38 -23.57 -5.76
N LYS A 34 -8.19 -22.32 -5.35
CA LYS A 34 -7.20 -21.38 -5.91
C LYS A 34 -5.79 -21.66 -5.35
N ILE A 35 -5.02 -22.52 -6.00
CA ILE A 35 -3.58 -22.60 -5.74
C ILE A 35 -2.85 -21.46 -6.50
N HIS A 36 -3.23 -21.17 -7.74
CA HIS A 36 -2.48 -20.23 -8.61
C HIS A 36 -2.70 -18.73 -8.33
N VAL A 37 -3.87 -18.32 -7.84
CA VAL A 37 -4.14 -16.91 -7.50
C VAL A 37 -3.58 -16.55 -6.11
N ASN A 38 -3.48 -17.54 -5.21
CA ASN A 38 -2.89 -17.35 -3.88
C ASN A 38 -1.37 -17.14 -3.96
N ASP A 39 -0.69 -17.76 -4.93
CA ASP A 39 0.73 -17.55 -5.19
C ASP A 39 1.05 -16.22 -5.92
N LEU A 40 0.05 -15.63 -6.57
CA LEU A 40 0.23 -14.40 -7.34
C LEU A 40 0.30 -13.15 -6.45
N VAL A 41 -0.42 -13.13 -5.33
CA VAL A 41 -0.42 -11.99 -4.39
C VAL A 41 0.98 -11.74 -3.82
N PRO A 42 1.74 -12.75 -3.35
CA PRO A 42 3.15 -12.58 -3.02
C PRO A 42 4.02 -12.12 -4.20
N CYS A 43 3.73 -12.62 -5.41
CA CYS A 43 4.49 -12.26 -6.61
C CYS A 43 4.25 -10.82 -7.08
N ALA A 44 3.16 -10.18 -6.69
CA ALA A 44 2.83 -8.82 -7.11
C ALA A 44 3.92 -7.81 -6.73
N ILE A 45 4.59 -8.01 -5.58
CA ILE A 45 5.71 -7.17 -5.14
C ILE A 45 6.86 -7.28 -6.16
N HIS A 46 7.23 -8.50 -6.57
CA HIS A 46 8.28 -8.71 -7.54
C HIS A 46 7.95 -8.12 -8.92
N VAL A 47 6.69 -8.18 -9.33
CA VAL A 47 6.22 -7.56 -10.58
C VAL A 47 6.35 -6.03 -10.50
N PHE A 48 5.90 -5.41 -9.41
CA PHE A 48 6.07 -3.96 -9.23
C PHE A 48 7.55 -3.56 -9.12
N SER A 49 8.37 -4.34 -8.43
CA SER A 49 9.81 -4.12 -8.37
C SER A 49 10.44 -4.18 -9.77
N ALA A 50 10.08 -5.16 -10.60
CA ALA A 50 10.59 -5.26 -11.97
C ALA A 50 10.19 -4.04 -12.82
N PHE A 51 8.95 -3.55 -12.69
CA PHE A 51 8.50 -2.35 -13.39
C PHE A 51 9.19 -1.07 -12.89
N LEU A 52 9.51 -0.97 -11.59
CA LEU A 52 10.25 0.17 -11.04
C LEU A 52 11.70 0.24 -11.56
N GLN A 53 12.32 -0.91 -11.84
CA GLN A 53 13.67 -1.01 -12.39
C GLN A 53 13.73 -0.70 -13.90
N HIS A 54 12.58 -0.71 -14.60
CA HIS A 54 12.52 -0.45 -16.03
C HIS A 54 12.28 1.05 -16.30
N PRO A 55 13.24 1.81 -16.87
CA PRO A 55 13.16 3.27 -16.97
C PRO A 55 11.89 3.79 -17.66
N SER A 56 11.44 3.10 -18.73
CA SER A 56 10.24 3.54 -19.44
C SER A 56 8.92 3.32 -18.68
N MET A 57 8.90 2.39 -17.71
CA MET A 57 7.71 1.99 -16.96
C MET A 57 7.67 2.58 -15.57
N GLN A 58 8.80 3.05 -15.06
CA GLN A 58 8.90 3.64 -13.74
C GLN A 58 7.91 4.80 -13.56
N ASP A 59 7.88 5.76 -14.49
CA ASP A 59 6.98 6.93 -14.37
C ASP A 59 5.51 6.55 -14.49
N LYS A 60 5.17 5.63 -15.41
CA LYS A 60 3.79 5.12 -15.55
C LYS A 60 3.34 4.38 -14.30
N LEU A 61 4.22 3.63 -13.67
CA LEU A 61 3.91 2.91 -12.44
C LEU A 61 3.75 3.88 -11.26
N LYS A 62 4.60 4.91 -11.14
CA LYS A 62 4.43 5.98 -10.14
C LYS A 62 3.06 6.64 -10.30
N ASP A 63 2.70 7.05 -11.51
CA ASP A 63 1.40 7.68 -11.80
C ASP A 63 0.22 6.77 -11.47
N PHE A 64 0.32 5.48 -11.83
CA PHE A 64 -0.68 4.47 -11.49
C PHE A 64 -0.85 4.32 -9.98
N ILE A 65 0.25 4.16 -9.24
CA ILE A 65 0.23 4.02 -7.77
C ILE A 65 -0.35 5.28 -7.13
N LEU A 66 0.10 6.47 -7.53
CA LEU A 66 -0.40 7.74 -7.01
C LEU A 66 -1.90 7.92 -7.30
N THR A 67 -2.35 7.58 -8.50
CA THR A 67 -3.77 7.65 -8.87
C THR A 67 -4.61 6.69 -8.02
N ARG A 68 -4.14 5.46 -7.83
CA ARG A 68 -4.83 4.46 -7.02
C ARG A 68 -4.84 4.83 -5.54
N ALA A 69 -3.72 5.32 -5.00
CA ALA A 69 -3.61 5.81 -3.64
C ALA A 69 -4.55 6.99 -3.40
N ARG A 70 -4.54 7.98 -4.30
CA ARG A 70 -5.49 9.12 -4.25
C ARG A 70 -6.93 8.62 -4.20
N SER A 71 -7.34 7.73 -5.12
CA SER A 71 -8.69 7.18 -5.13
C SER A 71 -9.05 6.43 -3.84
N THR A 72 -8.09 5.71 -3.24
CA THR A 72 -8.31 4.89 -2.05
C THR A 72 -8.41 5.73 -0.77
N TYR A 73 -7.66 6.81 -0.68
CA TYR A 73 -7.50 7.59 0.54
C TYR A 73 -8.19 8.95 0.52
N CYS A 74 -8.60 9.49 -0.64
CA CYS A 74 -9.22 10.82 -0.74
C CYS A 74 -10.39 11.00 0.23
N ASN A 75 -11.36 10.08 0.22
CA ASN A 75 -12.52 10.17 1.11
C ASN A 75 -12.14 10.08 2.60
N LYS A 76 -11.07 9.33 2.93
CA LYS A 76 -10.56 9.23 4.31
C LYS A 76 -9.90 10.52 4.75
N ILE A 77 -9.08 11.13 3.89
CA ILE A 77 -8.45 12.42 4.14
C ILE A 77 -9.51 13.51 4.30
N VAL A 78 -10.50 13.55 3.39
CA VAL A 78 -11.63 14.49 3.48
C VAL A 78 -12.42 14.28 4.76
N SER A 79 -12.68 13.04 5.15
CA SER A 79 -13.39 12.73 6.41
C SER A 79 -12.59 13.19 7.64
N LEU A 80 -11.28 12.99 7.67
CA LEU A 80 -10.40 13.50 8.74
C LEU A 80 -10.40 15.03 8.78
N ALA A 81 -10.36 15.68 7.61
CA ALA A 81 -10.37 17.12 7.46
C ALA A 81 -11.78 17.76 7.48
N SER A 82 -12.83 16.98 7.78
CA SER A 82 -14.20 17.51 7.83
C SER A 82 -14.55 18.06 9.21
N GLN A 83 -15.32 19.15 9.24
CA GLN A 83 -15.78 19.81 10.49
C GLN A 83 -16.55 18.87 11.42
N THR A 84 -17.18 17.82 10.88
CA THR A 84 -17.88 16.78 11.66
C THR A 84 -16.93 15.90 12.48
N SER A 85 -15.62 16.06 12.32
CA SER A 85 -14.64 15.43 13.21
C SER A 85 -14.55 16.06 14.60
N GLY A 86 -15.09 17.27 14.80
CA GLY A 86 -15.10 17.94 16.11
C GLY A 86 -13.77 18.59 16.48
N TRP A 87 -12.71 18.37 15.71
CA TRP A 87 -11.35 18.87 15.95
C TRP A 87 -10.99 20.11 15.09
N HIS A 88 -11.99 20.75 14.48
CA HIS A 88 -11.82 21.92 13.57
C HIS A 88 -11.92 23.24 14.32
N PHE A 89 -11.13 23.43 15.37
CA PHE A 89 -11.00 24.74 16.00
C PHE A 89 -9.58 25.28 15.77
N GLY A 90 -9.50 26.50 15.24
CA GLY A 90 -8.23 27.19 15.11
C GLY A 90 -7.81 27.78 16.46
N ALA A 91 -6.51 27.87 16.72
CA ALA A 91 -5.99 28.45 17.96
C ALA A 91 -6.53 29.87 18.23
N SER A 92 -6.87 30.62 17.18
CA SER A 92 -7.43 31.97 17.27
C SER A 92 -8.95 32.05 17.47
N SER A 93 -9.69 30.94 17.30
CA SER A 93 -11.15 30.89 17.42
C SER A 93 -11.65 29.85 18.42
N ALA A 94 -10.75 29.18 19.12
CA ALA A 94 -11.07 28.19 20.15
C ALA A 94 -11.72 28.87 21.36
N THR A 95 -12.86 28.35 21.80
CA THR A 95 -13.43 28.75 23.09
C THR A 95 -12.64 28.14 24.25
N THR A 96 -12.63 28.78 25.42
CA THR A 96 -11.95 28.25 26.63
C THR A 96 -12.40 26.82 26.95
N LYS A 97 -13.71 26.54 26.82
CA LYS A 97 -14.28 25.20 27.01
C LYS A 97 -13.78 24.17 26.00
N GLN A 98 -13.52 24.55 24.75
CA GLN A 98 -12.94 23.63 23.77
C GLN A 98 -11.48 23.32 24.08
N LEU A 99 -10.73 24.29 24.59
CA LEU A 99 -9.35 24.10 25.00
C LEU A 99 -9.24 23.21 26.24
N GLU A 100 -10.12 23.42 27.24
CA GLU A 100 -10.17 22.60 28.46
C GLU A 100 -10.55 21.14 28.19
N ASN A 101 -11.42 20.89 27.21
CA ASN A 101 -11.86 19.54 26.83
C ASN A 101 -11.00 18.93 25.72
N PHE A 102 -9.95 19.61 25.24
CA PHE A 102 -9.09 19.07 24.20
C PHE A 102 -8.11 18.07 24.80
N SER A 103 -8.13 16.84 24.28
CA SER A 103 -7.07 15.86 24.49
C SER A 103 -6.44 15.52 23.13
N LEU A 104 -5.12 15.62 23.09
CA LEU A 104 -4.35 15.22 21.91
C LEU A 104 -4.47 13.70 21.69
N GLU A 105 -4.50 12.93 22.78
CA GLU A 105 -4.65 11.48 22.77
C GLU A 105 -6.00 11.06 22.18
N ASP A 106 -7.10 11.71 22.57
CA ASP A 106 -8.44 11.46 22.03
C ASP A 106 -8.53 11.84 20.55
N MET A 107 -7.91 12.95 20.16
CA MET A 107 -7.84 13.36 18.75
C MET A 107 -7.08 12.32 17.92
N VAL A 108 -5.89 11.91 18.36
CA VAL A 108 -5.06 10.91 17.68
C VAL A 108 -5.81 9.57 17.62
N GLY A 109 -6.41 9.11 18.72
CA GLY A 109 -7.21 7.89 18.76
C GLY A 109 -8.39 7.94 17.79
N GLY A 110 -9.14 9.05 17.77
CA GLY A 110 -10.26 9.26 16.86
C GLY A 110 -9.83 9.33 15.40
N MET A 111 -8.70 9.97 15.09
CA MET A 111 -8.13 10.04 13.75
C MET A 111 -7.67 8.65 13.26
N LEU A 112 -7.00 7.88 14.11
CA LEU A 112 -6.55 6.52 13.81
C LEU A 112 -7.74 5.61 13.51
N ALA A 113 -8.79 5.68 14.33
CA ALA A 113 -10.01 4.88 14.16
C ALA A 113 -10.76 5.18 12.84
N ARG A 114 -10.75 6.44 12.38
CA ARG A 114 -11.45 6.87 11.16
C ARG A 114 -10.73 6.46 9.87
N ALA A 115 -9.41 6.31 9.90
CA ALA A 115 -8.64 6.05 8.69
C ALA A 115 -7.45 5.08 8.91
N PRO A 116 -7.66 3.90 9.51
CA PRO A 116 -6.56 3.04 9.97
C PRO A 116 -5.59 2.65 8.84
N MET A 117 -6.12 2.32 7.66
CA MET A 117 -5.29 1.97 6.50
C MET A 117 -4.51 3.16 5.91
N PHE A 118 -5.04 4.38 6.02
CA PHE A 118 -4.32 5.58 5.58
C PHE A 118 -3.12 5.85 6.50
N TRP A 119 -3.32 5.74 7.82
CA TRP A 119 -2.25 5.89 8.80
C TRP A 119 -1.21 4.77 8.70
N ARG A 120 -1.62 3.53 8.43
CA ARG A 120 -0.67 2.44 8.14
C ARG A 120 0.19 2.74 6.91
N MET A 121 -0.42 3.25 5.84
CA MET A 121 0.32 3.67 4.64
C MET A 121 1.30 4.82 4.96
N LEU A 122 0.85 5.86 5.67
CA LEU A 122 1.73 6.94 6.11
C LEU A 122 2.87 6.43 6.98
N GLY A 123 2.60 5.51 7.92
CA GLY A 123 3.64 4.86 8.73
C GLY A 123 4.66 4.14 7.86
N MET A 124 4.24 3.37 6.85
CA MET A 124 5.18 2.72 5.92
C MET A 124 5.99 3.71 5.06
N LEU A 125 5.48 4.91 4.80
CA LEU A 125 6.19 5.95 4.04
C LEU A 125 7.13 6.79 4.91
N LEU A 126 6.81 6.95 6.19
CA LEU A 126 7.52 7.83 7.14
C LEU A 126 8.47 7.08 8.07
N CYS A 127 8.28 5.77 8.27
CA CYS A 127 9.25 4.94 8.97
C CYS A 127 10.48 4.74 8.08
N ASP A 128 11.55 5.47 8.39
CA ASP A 128 12.90 5.13 7.98
C ASP A 128 13.34 3.83 8.70
N ASP A 129 14.07 2.96 8.00
CA ASP A 129 14.72 1.74 8.54
C ASP A 129 15.86 2.06 9.56
N GLN A 130 15.74 3.13 10.35
CA GLN A 130 16.65 3.45 11.45
C GLN A 130 16.12 2.95 12.78
N MET A 131 15.82 1.65 12.84
CA MET A 131 15.92 0.86 14.06
C MET A 131 16.75 -0.39 13.76
N ALA A 132 18.01 -0.18 13.35
CA ALA A 132 19.02 -1.17 13.68
C ALA A 132 19.13 -1.17 15.21
N PRO A 133 18.95 -2.32 15.90
CA PRO A 133 19.21 -2.37 17.33
C PRO A 133 20.70 -2.07 17.51
N SER A 134 21.01 -0.99 18.22
CA SER A 134 22.32 -0.78 18.82
C SER A 134 22.54 -1.84 19.90
N GLY A 135 22.74 -3.08 19.46
CA GLY A 135 23.44 -4.06 20.25
C GLY A 135 24.87 -3.59 20.37
N HIS A 136 25.26 -3.14 21.55
CA HIS A 136 26.31 -3.79 22.35
C HIS A 136 26.47 -3.02 23.66
N GLY A 137 25.77 -3.49 24.68
CA GLY A 137 26.38 -3.56 26.00
C GLY A 137 27.40 -4.69 25.96
N ALA A 138 28.68 -4.36 26.09
CA ALA A 138 29.71 -5.28 26.53
C ALA A 138 30.55 -4.52 27.56
N GLY A 139 30.19 -4.67 28.83
CA GLY A 139 31.16 -4.47 29.90
C GLY A 139 32.08 -5.67 29.94
N LEU A 140 33.39 -5.43 29.93
CA LEU A 140 34.43 -6.28 30.51
C LEU A 140 35.71 -5.43 30.64
N GLY A 141 36.26 -5.33 31.85
CA GLY A 141 37.61 -4.78 32.12
C GLY A 141 37.62 -3.62 33.11
#